data_AF-A0AAJ2AQ19-F1
#
_entry.id   AF-A0AAJ2AQ19-F1
#
_cell.length_a   1.000
_cell.length_b   1.000
_cell.length_c   1.000
_cell.angle_alpha   90.00
_cell.angle_beta   90.00
_cell.angle_gamma   90.00
#
_symmetry.space_group_name_H-M   'P 1'
#
loop_
_entity.id
_entity.type
_entity.pdbx_description
1 polymer ?
#
loop_
_entity_poly.entity_id
_entity_poly.type
_entity_poly.pdbx_seq_one_letter_code
_entity_poly.pdbx_strand_id
1 'polypeptide(L)'
;MLGVWFFLSIAASAAHADATSGYVLPPPPSELYGDLFVAVQTQGVYPDQKTFVDATPKMDPAQILQAYQTQMSAPGFDLKAFVAQYFTPPTDQSITPPPGQSLRDHIDWLWPKLTRLTTVADVPPNSSLIPLPKSYVVPGGRFREGYYWDTYFTMLGLQEAGREDLVDDMLDNFAYLIDTIGHIPNGNRTYYVSRSQPPFFSYMVELAAQKEGGRVYQKYLPQLRREHEYWMKGARSLQPGEAKRNVVMLPDRTVLNRYWDERDTPRDESYLEDVTTAKQASSRPPNEVYRDLRAAAESGWDFSSRWFGDNMTLATIRTTSIIPVDLNSLMFHLETTIAIGCGEVRDFGCVGEYIGRAAKRAIAINKYLWNDNGYYGDYDWRLAQPRNNPSAAMLYPLFAGAAWPDRAQKTANTVARILLKPGGLTTTTFNTSQQWDAPNGWAPLHWIAVQGLKRYGRGDLARPIGTRFLADVNNVYSMQQKLVEKYVVEGEGTGGGGGGEYPLQDGFGWTNGVTLKFLDLYAPGQ
;
A
#
# COMPACT_ATOMS: atom_id res chain seq x y z
N MET A 1 21.51 -64.39 20.41
CA MET A 1 21.49 -63.23 21.33
C MET A 1 21.04 -62.02 20.53
N LEU A 2 19.79 -61.62 20.68
CA LEU A 2 19.22 -60.42 20.06
C LEU A 2 19.76 -59.17 20.78
N GLY A 3 20.38 -58.26 20.04
CA GLY A 3 20.72 -56.92 20.51
C GLY A 3 19.75 -55.91 19.91
N VAL A 4 18.75 -55.49 20.69
CA VAL A 4 17.80 -54.44 20.32
C VAL A 4 18.44 -53.08 20.62
N TRP A 5 18.66 -52.27 19.59
CA TRP A 5 19.05 -50.87 19.73
C TRP A 5 17.78 -50.00 19.70
N PHE A 6 17.44 -49.41 20.84
CA PHE A 6 16.41 -48.38 20.96
C PHE A 6 16.95 -47.06 20.40
N PHE A 7 16.40 -46.58 19.29
CA PHE A 7 16.53 -45.19 18.88
C PHE A 7 15.46 -44.36 19.60
N LEU A 8 15.88 -43.52 20.56
CA LEU A 8 15.04 -42.44 21.08
C LEU A 8 15.00 -41.31 20.03
N SER A 9 13.89 -41.22 19.31
CA SER A 9 13.54 -40.04 18.52
C SER A 9 13.01 -38.95 19.45
N ILE A 10 13.82 -37.91 19.68
CA ILE A 10 13.39 -36.68 20.34
C ILE A 10 12.58 -35.89 19.29
N ALA A 11 11.25 -35.93 19.41
CA ALA A 11 10.36 -35.11 18.62
C ALA A 11 10.54 -33.65 19.02
N ALA A 12 11.19 -32.86 18.17
CA ALA A 12 11.14 -31.41 18.26
C ALA A 12 9.71 -30.97 17.90
N SER A 13 8.93 -30.61 18.91
CA SER A 13 7.63 -29.97 18.74
C SER A 13 7.84 -28.56 18.16
N ALA A 14 7.90 -28.47 16.84
CA ALA A 14 7.60 -27.23 16.15
C ALA A 14 6.12 -26.94 16.40
N ALA A 15 5.84 -26.01 17.32
CA ALA A 15 4.51 -25.44 17.50
C ALA A 15 4.11 -24.82 16.15
N HIS A 16 3.42 -25.60 15.33
CA HIS A 16 2.60 -25.06 14.27
C HIS A 16 1.54 -24.25 15.02
N ALA A 17 1.54 -22.93 14.79
CA ALA A 17 0.44 -22.09 15.20
C ALA A 17 -0.84 -22.79 14.77
N ASP A 18 -1.74 -23.00 15.73
CA ASP A 18 -3.06 -23.54 15.49
C ASP A 18 -3.66 -22.84 14.26
N ALA A 19 -3.93 -23.61 13.22
CA ALA A 19 -4.84 -23.19 12.17
C ALA A 19 -6.18 -22.91 12.87
N THR A 20 -6.46 -21.66 13.18
CA THR A 20 -7.74 -21.25 13.75
C THR A 20 -8.83 -21.64 12.78
N SER A 21 -9.55 -22.68 13.19
CA SER A 21 -10.90 -23.02 12.80
C SER A 21 -11.80 -21.79 12.61
N GLY A 22 -12.52 -21.72 11.48
CA GLY A 22 -13.93 -21.32 11.48
C GLY A 22 -14.30 -19.84 11.27
N TYR A 23 -13.37 -18.89 11.13
CA TYR A 23 -13.76 -17.51 10.80
C TYR A 23 -14.02 -17.37 9.29
N VAL A 24 -15.30 -17.35 8.91
CA VAL A 24 -15.73 -17.07 7.53
C VAL A 24 -15.85 -15.56 7.36
N LEU A 25 -15.08 -15.00 6.42
CA LEU A 25 -15.17 -13.58 6.09
C LEU A 25 -16.56 -13.26 5.55
N PRO A 26 -17.27 -12.24 6.10
CA PRO A 26 -18.50 -11.80 5.50
C PRO A 26 -18.22 -11.16 4.12
N PRO A 27 -19.20 -11.17 3.20
CA PRO A 27 -19.11 -10.39 1.97
C PRO A 27 -18.82 -8.91 2.24
N PRO A 28 -18.28 -8.16 1.25
CA PRO A 28 -18.10 -6.72 1.40
C PRO A 28 -19.47 -6.01 1.60
N PRO A 29 -19.52 -4.84 2.27
CA PRO A 29 -20.78 -4.17 2.61
C PRO A 29 -21.73 -3.92 1.43
N SER A 30 -21.19 -3.67 0.24
CA SER A 30 -21.99 -3.54 -1.00
C SER A 30 -22.80 -4.79 -1.34
N GLU A 31 -22.25 -5.98 -1.09
CA GLU A 31 -22.93 -7.25 -1.31
C GLU A 31 -23.82 -7.64 -0.12
N LEU A 32 -23.39 -7.29 1.08
CA LEU A 32 -24.12 -7.62 2.31
C LEU A 32 -25.43 -6.83 2.45
N TYR A 33 -25.45 -5.57 2.00
CA TYR A 33 -26.61 -4.68 2.18
C TYR A 33 -27.27 -4.21 0.88
N GLY A 34 -26.74 -4.57 -0.31
CA GLY A 34 -27.38 -4.34 -1.61
C GLY A 34 -27.96 -2.92 -1.79
N ASP A 35 -29.26 -2.83 -2.08
CA ASP A 35 -29.95 -1.54 -2.33
C ASP A 35 -29.92 -0.58 -1.12
N LEU A 36 -29.90 -1.10 0.11
CA LEU A 36 -29.72 -0.26 1.30
C LEU A 36 -28.36 0.43 1.25
N PHE A 37 -27.29 -0.30 0.93
CA PHE A 37 -25.96 0.27 0.79
C PHE A 37 -25.92 1.37 -0.28
N VAL A 38 -26.51 1.09 -1.46
CA VAL A 38 -26.56 2.07 -2.55
C VAL A 38 -27.32 3.34 -2.11
N ALA A 39 -28.46 3.20 -1.43
CA ALA A 39 -29.22 4.33 -0.94
C ALA A 39 -28.43 5.16 0.08
N VAL A 40 -27.74 4.50 1.02
CA VAL A 40 -26.95 5.17 2.07
C VAL A 40 -25.80 5.98 1.47
N GLN A 41 -25.05 5.39 0.54
CA GLN A 41 -23.92 6.07 -0.10
C GLN A 41 -24.38 7.21 -1.01
N THR A 42 -25.40 6.97 -1.85
CA THR A 42 -25.84 7.96 -2.85
C THR A 42 -26.64 9.13 -2.27
N GLN A 43 -27.28 8.96 -1.10
CA GLN A 43 -27.95 10.06 -0.39
C GLN A 43 -27.03 10.81 0.58
N GLY A 44 -25.75 10.41 0.69
CA GLY A 44 -24.78 11.09 1.56
C GLY A 44 -25.22 11.08 3.03
N VAL A 45 -25.66 9.92 3.54
CA VAL A 45 -26.06 9.77 4.96
C VAL A 45 -24.91 10.21 5.89
N TYR A 46 -23.69 9.86 5.52
CA TYR A 46 -22.45 10.35 6.12
C TYR A 46 -21.67 11.20 5.10
N PRO A 47 -20.87 12.19 5.56
CA PRO A 47 -20.06 13.02 4.68
C PRO A 47 -18.86 12.29 4.07
N ASP A 48 -18.29 11.29 4.76
CA ASP A 48 -17.26 10.38 4.22
C ASP A 48 -17.89 9.02 3.94
N GLN A 49 -17.80 8.56 2.71
CA GLN A 49 -18.33 7.29 2.21
C GLN A 49 -17.75 6.08 2.95
N LYS A 50 -16.55 6.19 3.50
CA LYS A 50 -15.92 5.14 4.31
C LYS A 50 -16.62 4.92 5.66
N THR A 51 -17.39 5.90 6.14
CA THR A 51 -18.07 5.81 7.44
C THR A 51 -19.07 4.64 7.48
N PHE A 52 -19.85 4.45 6.41
CA PHE A 52 -20.88 3.41 6.41
C PHE A 52 -20.31 2.00 6.21
N VAL A 53 -19.29 1.85 5.36
CA VAL A 53 -18.63 0.55 5.15
C VAL A 53 -17.88 0.06 6.38
N ASP A 54 -17.56 0.96 7.31
CA ASP A 54 -16.94 0.67 8.60
C ASP A 54 -17.96 0.55 9.74
N ALA A 55 -19.24 0.82 9.48
CA ALA A 55 -20.28 0.74 10.49
C ALA A 55 -20.57 -0.71 10.87
N THR A 56 -20.78 -0.94 12.16
CA THR A 56 -21.12 -2.27 12.70
C THR A 56 -22.64 -2.45 12.70
N PRO A 57 -23.19 -3.53 12.12
CA PRO A 57 -24.62 -3.79 12.20
C PRO A 57 -25.00 -4.17 13.64
N LYS A 58 -26.14 -3.67 14.12
CA LYS A 58 -26.66 -3.96 15.48
C LYS A 58 -27.44 -5.27 15.55
N MET A 59 -27.72 -5.89 14.40
CA MET A 59 -28.51 -7.11 14.23
C MET A 59 -28.01 -7.88 13.00
N ASP A 60 -28.59 -9.05 12.74
CA ASP A 60 -28.27 -9.82 11.54
C ASP A 60 -28.60 -9.03 10.25
N PRO A 61 -27.69 -8.97 9.26
CA PRO A 61 -27.90 -8.24 8.01
C PRO A 61 -29.19 -8.60 7.26
N ALA A 62 -29.61 -9.87 7.28
CA ALA A 62 -30.85 -10.28 6.60
C ALA A 62 -32.09 -9.67 7.27
N GLN A 63 -32.07 -9.54 8.60
CA GLN A 63 -33.15 -8.88 9.35
C GLN A 63 -33.18 -7.38 9.10
N ILE A 64 -32.02 -6.73 9.00
CA ILE A 64 -31.91 -5.30 8.65
C ILE A 64 -32.48 -5.07 7.24
N LEU A 65 -32.13 -5.92 6.27
CA LEU A 65 -32.65 -5.82 4.91
C LEU A 65 -34.17 -6.03 4.84
N GLN A 66 -34.70 -7.00 5.59
CA GLN A 66 -36.15 -7.19 5.68
C GLN A 66 -36.86 -5.98 6.28
N ALA A 67 -36.28 -5.38 7.33
CA ALA A 67 -36.79 -4.16 7.93
C ALA A 67 -36.75 -2.98 6.94
N TYR A 68 -35.66 -2.83 6.18
CA TYR A 68 -35.53 -1.81 5.15
C TYR A 68 -36.59 -1.95 4.07
N GLN A 69 -36.74 -3.15 3.50
CA GLN A 69 -37.75 -3.44 2.46
C GLN A 69 -39.17 -3.14 2.92
N THR A 70 -39.47 -3.38 4.20
CA THR A 70 -40.80 -3.10 4.77
C THR A 70 -41.05 -1.60 5.00
N GLN A 71 -40.00 -0.84 5.35
CA GLN A 71 -40.13 0.55 5.79
C GLN A 71 -39.85 1.57 4.68
N MET A 72 -39.04 1.23 3.67
CA MET A 72 -38.53 2.19 2.67
C MET A 72 -39.62 2.87 1.84
N SER A 73 -40.80 2.26 1.72
CA SER A 73 -41.95 2.81 0.99
C SER A 73 -43.01 3.43 1.90
N ALA A 74 -42.80 3.42 3.22
CA ALA A 74 -43.75 3.99 4.16
C ALA A 74 -43.73 5.54 4.11
N PRO A 75 -44.90 6.22 4.21
CA PRO A 75 -44.93 7.66 4.33
C PRO A 75 -44.11 8.14 5.54
N GLY A 76 -43.20 9.09 5.32
CA GLY A 76 -42.34 9.62 6.38
C GLY A 76 -41.10 8.79 6.72
N PHE A 77 -40.75 7.78 5.91
CA PHE A 77 -39.48 7.06 6.05
C PHE A 77 -38.28 8.03 5.96
N ASP A 78 -37.38 7.93 6.93
CA ASP A 78 -36.14 8.69 6.98
C ASP A 78 -34.95 7.72 7.02
N LEU A 79 -34.13 7.74 5.95
CA LEU A 79 -33.01 6.83 5.80
C LEU A 79 -31.94 7.05 6.89
N LYS A 80 -31.72 8.29 7.33
CA LYS A 80 -30.70 8.59 8.36
C LYS A 80 -31.10 8.00 9.71
N ALA A 81 -32.38 8.14 10.09
CA ALA A 81 -32.96 7.55 11.29
C ALA A 81 -32.92 6.01 11.22
N PHE A 82 -33.25 5.43 10.07
CA PHE A 82 -33.13 3.99 9.85
C PHE A 82 -31.68 3.51 10.06
N VAL A 83 -30.71 4.17 9.43
CA VAL A 83 -29.29 3.81 9.58
C VAL A 83 -28.85 3.95 11.04
N ALA A 84 -29.20 5.05 11.71
CA ALA A 84 -28.87 5.26 13.12
C ALA A 84 -29.51 4.19 14.04
N GLN A 85 -30.69 3.68 13.68
CA GLN A 85 -31.36 2.60 14.41
C GLN A 85 -30.62 1.26 14.28
N TYR A 86 -30.18 0.89 13.07
CA TYR A 86 -29.66 -0.46 12.78
C TYR A 86 -28.13 -0.57 12.71
N PHE A 87 -27.41 0.54 12.68
CA PHE A 87 -25.95 0.56 12.58
C PHE A 87 -25.31 1.42 13.67
N THR A 88 -24.09 1.06 14.04
CA THR A 88 -23.21 1.87 14.89
C THR A 88 -22.06 2.39 14.02
N PRO A 89 -21.97 3.70 13.74
CA PRO A 89 -20.85 4.25 12.98
C PRO A 89 -19.56 4.13 13.79
N PRO A 90 -18.39 4.06 13.11
CA PRO A 90 -17.13 3.93 13.81
C PRO A 90 -16.78 5.26 14.52
N THR A 91 -16.23 5.21 15.73
CA THR A 91 -15.86 6.40 16.51
C THR A 91 -14.47 6.90 16.17
N ASP A 92 -14.31 8.22 15.99
CA ASP A 92 -12.99 8.86 15.91
C ASP A 92 -12.37 9.00 17.31
N GLN A 93 -11.09 8.65 17.44
CA GLN A 93 -10.33 8.93 18.65
C GLN A 93 -9.69 10.31 18.52
N SER A 94 -10.13 11.27 19.33
CA SER A 94 -9.40 12.52 19.50
C SER A 94 -8.15 12.26 20.33
N ILE A 95 -6.98 12.50 19.74
CA ILE A 95 -5.67 12.33 20.37
C ILE A 95 -5.07 13.73 20.54
N THR A 96 -4.86 14.17 21.78
CA THR A 96 -4.24 15.47 22.08
C THR A 96 -2.81 15.25 22.57
N PRO A 97 -1.79 15.79 21.88
CA PRO A 97 -0.41 15.64 22.29
C PRO A 97 -0.10 16.44 23.57
N PRO A 98 0.78 15.92 24.45
CA PRO A 98 1.36 16.71 25.53
C PRO A 98 2.06 17.97 25.00
N PRO A 99 1.95 19.12 25.68
CA PRO A 99 2.59 20.36 25.22
C PRO A 99 4.11 20.29 25.33
N GLY A 100 4.82 20.94 24.40
CA GLY A 100 6.27 21.15 24.48
C GLY A 100 7.13 19.92 24.17
N GLN A 101 6.56 18.88 23.57
CA GLN A 101 7.31 17.71 23.12
C GLN A 101 8.21 18.05 21.94
N SER A 102 9.42 17.47 21.91
CA SER A 102 10.21 17.41 20.68
C SER A 102 9.47 16.59 19.61
N LEU A 103 9.88 16.73 18.34
CA LEU A 103 9.30 15.96 17.25
C LEU A 103 9.46 14.44 17.48
N ARG A 104 10.62 14.00 17.97
CA ARG A 104 10.89 12.60 18.30
C ARG A 104 10.01 12.11 19.44
N ASP A 105 9.95 12.84 20.56
CA ASP A 105 9.13 12.48 21.72
C ASP A 105 7.64 12.37 21.35
N HIS A 106 7.17 13.24 20.47
CA HIS A 106 5.81 13.19 19.96
C HIS A 106 5.54 11.92 19.14
N ILE A 107 6.45 11.56 18.23
CA ILE A 107 6.33 10.34 17.43
C ILE A 107 6.32 9.10 18.34
N ASP A 108 7.25 9.02 19.30
CA ASP A 108 7.34 7.88 20.23
C ASP A 108 6.09 7.76 21.11
N TRP A 109 5.55 8.90 21.57
CA TRP A 109 4.29 8.96 22.30
C TRP A 109 3.09 8.50 21.46
N LEU A 110 3.13 8.68 20.14
CA LEU A 110 2.02 8.37 19.26
C LEU A 110 1.91 6.87 18.92
N TRP A 111 3.00 6.10 18.97
CA TRP A 111 2.96 4.67 18.60
C TRP A 111 1.90 3.85 19.34
N PRO A 112 1.78 3.93 20.69
CA PRO A 112 0.71 3.23 21.41
C PRO A 112 -0.69 3.70 21.02
N LYS A 113 -0.85 4.96 20.55
CA LYS A 113 -2.15 5.52 20.15
C LYS A 113 -2.56 5.08 18.75
N LEU A 114 -1.60 4.75 17.89
CA LEU A 114 -1.83 4.17 16.57
C LEU A 114 -1.85 2.64 16.59
N THR A 115 -1.46 2.00 17.70
CA THR A 115 -1.48 0.54 17.82
C THR A 115 -2.90 0.04 18.07
N ARG A 116 -3.27 -1.07 17.43
CA ARG A 116 -4.52 -1.79 17.60
C ARG A 116 -4.22 -3.26 17.85
N LEU A 117 -5.11 -3.92 18.59
CA LEU A 117 -5.20 -5.37 18.70
C LEU A 117 -6.66 -5.71 18.54
N THR A 118 -7.01 -6.40 17.45
CA THR A 118 -8.39 -6.78 17.11
C THR A 118 -8.40 -8.24 16.70
N THR A 119 -8.49 -9.11 17.69
CA THR A 119 -8.57 -10.56 17.46
C THR A 119 -9.98 -10.96 17.05
N VAL A 120 -10.17 -12.24 16.68
CA VAL A 120 -11.50 -12.77 16.33
C VAL A 120 -12.53 -12.53 17.43
N ALA A 121 -12.12 -12.52 18.70
CA ALA A 121 -13.02 -12.26 19.83
C ALA A 121 -13.47 -10.80 19.94
N ASP A 122 -12.70 -9.86 19.36
CA ASP A 122 -12.94 -8.42 19.45
C ASP A 122 -13.76 -7.88 18.27
N VAL A 123 -13.76 -8.58 17.13
CA VAL A 123 -14.44 -8.15 15.92
C VAL A 123 -15.92 -8.55 15.95
N PRO A 124 -16.87 -7.60 15.90
CA PRO A 124 -18.29 -7.92 15.87
C PRO A 124 -18.67 -8.77 14.65
N PRO A 125 -19.65 -9.67 14.76
CA PRO A 125 -20.17 -10.42 13.62
C PRO A 125 -20.58 -9.49 12.47
N ASN A 126 -20.30 -9.89 11.23
CA ASN A 126 -20.61 -9.11 10.01
C ASN A 126 -19.93 -7.73 9.94
N SER A 127 -18.91 -7.47 10.76
CA SER A 127 -18.02 -6.33 10.60
C SER A 127 -17.23 -6.46 9.30
N SER A 128 -16.94 -5.33 8.65
CA SER A 128 -15.99 -5.30 7.54
C SER A 128 -14.54 -5.45 8.00
N LEU A 129 -14.22 -5.23 9.28
CA LEU A 129 -12.85 -5.40 9.80
C LEU A 129 -12.47 -6.88 9.83
N ILE A 130 -11.29 -7.20 9.31
CA ILE A 130 -10.73 -8.55 9.33
C ILE A 130 -9.84 -8.66 10.57
N PRO A 131 -10.11 -9.62 11.48
CA PRO A 131 -9.31 -9.79 12.69
C PRO A 131 -7.88 -10.22 12.35
N LEU A 132 -6.93 -9.77 13.18
CA LEU A 132 -5.52 -10.11 13.09
C LEU A 132 -5.05 -10.77 14.39
N PRO A 133 -4.16 -11.78 14.32
CA PRO A 133 -3.71 -12.52 15.50
C PRO A 133 -2.80 -11.71 16.44
N LYS A 134 -2.18 -10.63 15.94
CA LYS A 134 -1.17 -9.84 16.66
C LYS A 134 -1.45 -8.35 16.59
N SER A 135 -0.70 -7.55 17.35
CA SER A 135 -0.83 -6.10 17.34
C SER A 135 -0.41 -5.52 15.99
N TYR A 136 -0.99 -4.38 15.60
CA TYR A 136 -0.61 -3.69 14.38
C TYR A 136 -0.77 -2.18 14.54
N VAL A 137 0.01 -1.41 13.78
CA VAL A 137 -0.06 0.05 13.76
C VAL A 137 -0.88 0.51 12.56
N VAL A 138 -1.87 1.39 12.81
CA VAL A 138 -2.66 2.02 11.74
C VAL A 138 -2.05 3.35 11.31
N PRO A 139 -2.31 3.84 10.08
CA PRO A 139 -1.74 5.11 9.65
C PRO A 139 -2.20 6.31 10.49
N GLY A 140 -3.50 6.41 10.81
CA GLY A 140 -4.08 7.52 11.58
C GLY A 140 -5.35 8.12 10.93
N GLY A 141 -6.16 8.82 11.73
CA GLY A 141 -7.40 9.44 11.26
C GLY A 141 -8.47 8.44 10.78
N ARG A 142 -8.96 8.63 9.54
CA ARG A 142 -9.95 7.74 8.90
C ARG A 142 -9.44 6.34 8.59
N PHE A 143 -8.12 6.17 8.58
CA PHE A 143 -7.44 4.89 8.34
C PHE A 143 -7.32 4.13 9.65
N ARG A 144 -8.34 3.30 9.92
CA ARG A 144 -8.58 2.63 11.21
C ARG A 144 -8.24 1.14 11.17
N GLU A 145 -7.68 0.71 10.04
CA GLU A 145 -7.22 -0.63 9.73
C GLU A 145 -5.72 -0.60 9.41
N GLY A 146 -5.06 -1.75 9.49
CA GLY A 146 -3.70 -1.90 8.99
C GLY A 146 -3.71 -1.81 7.46
N TYR A 147 -2.74 -1.07 6.91
CA TYR A 147 -2.51 -0.93 5.47
C TYR A 147 -1.19 -1.58 5.08
N TYR A 148 -1.13 -2.17 3.90
CA TYR A 148 0.00 -3.00 3.51
C TYR A 148 1.30 -2.20 3.38
N TRP A 149 1.43 -1.36 2.36
CA TRP A 149 2.72 -0.71 2.07
C TRP A 149 3.11 0.36 3.09
N ASP A 150 2.13 1.06 3.71
CA ASP A 150 2.32 2.01 4.81
C ASP A 150 3.10 1.38 5.97
N THR A 151 2.84 0.09 6.22
CA THR A 151 3.44 -0.64 7.32
C THR A 151 4.95 -0.74 7.18
N TYR A 152 5.51 -0.85 5.97
CA TYR A 152 6.97 -0.91 5.81
C TYR A 152 7.62 0.40 6.29
N PHE A 153 7.09 1.54 5.85
CA PHE A 153 7.61 2.84 6.25
C PHE A 153 7.37 3.14 7.73
N THR A 154 6.27 2.62 8.30
CA THR A 154 6.01 2.66 9.74
C THR A 154 7.02 1.81 10.52
N MET A 155 7.31 0.59 10.07
CA MET A 155 8.29 -0.32 10.68
C MET A 155 9.70 0.28 10.74
N LEU A 156 10.09 1.09 9.75
CA LEU A 156 11.36 1.83 9.81
C LEU A 156 11.46 2.67 11.10
N GLY A 157 10.38 3.35 11.47
CA GLY A 157 10.31 4.14 12.70
C GLY A 157 10.23 3.30 13.96
N LEU A 158 9.45 2.21 13.91
CA LEU A 158 9.32 1.31 15.05
C LEU A 158 10.65 0.66 15.42
N GLN A 159 11.46 0.27 14.43
CA GLN A 159 12.80 -0.24 14.66
C GLN A 159 13.72 0.80 15.32
N GLU A 160 13.67 2.07 14.88
CA GLU A 160 14.43 3.15 15.54
C GLU A 160 13.94 3.42 16.97
N ALA A 161 12.63 3.30 17.21
CA ALA A 161 12.02 3.40 18.54
C ALA A 161 12.22 2.14 19.40
N GLY A 162 12.97 1.14 18.92
CA GLY A 162 13.23 -0.11 19.65
C GLY A 162 12.03 -1.06 19.78
N ARG A 163 10.96 -0.85 19.00
CA ARG A 163 9.71 -1.63 19.00
C ARG A 163 9.75 -2.80 18.03
N GLU A 164 10.76 -3.66 18.16
CA GLU A 164 10.86 -4.89 17.35
C GLU A 164 9.68 -5.83 17.58
N ASP A 165 9.10 -5.81 18.78
CA ASP A 165 7.87 -6.53 19.10
C ASP A 165 6.75 -6.22 18.10
N LEU A 166 6.60 -4.96 17.68
CA LEU A 166 5.61 -4.56 16.68
C LEU A 166 6.03 -4.88 15.24
N VAL A 167 7.32 -4.87 14.95
CA VAL A 167 7.83 -5.29 13.63
C VAL A 167 7.53 -6.77 13.41
N ASP A 168 7.82 -7.61 14.40
CA ASP A 168 7.52 -9.04 14.40
C ASP A 168 6.02 -9.32 14.33
N ASP A 169 5.22 -8.67 15.20
CA ASP A 169 3.77 -8.85 15.24
C ASP A 169 3.13 -8.52 13.88
N MET A 170 3.56 -7.44 13.22
CA MET A 170 3.01 -7.05 11.92
C MET A 170 3.47 -7.96 10.77
N LEU A 171 4.71 -8.50 10.81
CA LEU A 171 5.14 -9.53 9.87
C LEU A 171 4.33 -10.82 10.02
N ASP A 172 4.07 -11.26 11.25
CA ASP A 172 3.22 -12.41 11.54
C ASP A 172 1.77 -12.18 11.08
N ASN A 173 1.24 -10.97 11.24
CA ASN A 173 -0.08 -10.59 10.72
C ASN A 173 -0.15 -10.67 9.18
N PHE A 174 0.87 -10.18 8.47
CA PHE A 174 0.89 -10.29 7.01
C PHE A 174 1.08 -11.73 6.53
N ALA A 175 1.91 -12.52 7.22
CA ALA A 175 2.03 -13.95 6.95
C ALA A 175 0.68 -14.66 7.14
N TYR A 176 -0.05 -14.34 8.22
CA TYR A 176 -1.40 -14.83 8.46
C TYR A 176 -2.39 -14.46 7.34
N LEU A 177 -2.37 -13.21 6.86
CA LEU A 177 -3.22 -12.77 5.74
C LEU A 177 -2.89 -13.51 4.44
N ILE A 178 -1.60 -13.70 4.12
CA ILE A 178 -1.17 -14.51 2.97
C ILE A 178 -1.70 -15.94 3.07
N ASP A 179 -1.65 -16.53 4.26
CA ASP A 179 -2.02 -17.93 4.47
C ASP A 179 -3.55 -18.14 4.49
N THR A 180 -4.32 -17.14 4.93
CA THR A 180 -5.78 -17.25 5.10
C THR A 180 -6.59 -16.63 3.97
N ILE A 181 -6.09 -15.55 3.36
CA ILE A 181 -6.76 -14.83 2.24
C ILE A 181 -6.08 -15.17 0.90
N GLY A 182 -4.82 -15.59 0.92
CA GLY A 182 -4.03 -15.90 -0.29
C GLY A 182 -3.18 -14.74 -0.81
N HIS A 183 -3.29 -13.56 -0.19
CA HIS A 183 -2.44 -12.38 -0.43
C HIS A 183 -2.64 -11.38 0.72
N ILE A 184 -1.81 -10.34 0.76
CA ILE A 184 -2.02 -9.21 1.67
C ILE A 184 -3.01 -8.25 0.98
N PRO A 185 -4.24 -8.06 1.50
CA PRO A 185 -5.18 -7.08 0.96
C PRO A 185 -4.66 -5.64 1.18
N ASN A 186 -5.21 -4.67 0.45
CA ASN A 186 -4.89 -3.24 0.59
C ASN A 186 -4.86 -2.78 2.07
N GLY A 187 -5.88 -3.16 2.81
CA GLY A 187 -5.89 -3.16 4.27
C GLY A 187 -6.77 -4.29 4.80
N ASN A 188 -6.79 -4.53 6.12
CA ASN A 188 -7.54 -5.64 6.72
C ASN A 188 -9.05 -5.36 6.82
N ARG A 189 -9.71 -5.08 5.69
CA ARG A 189 -11.16 -4.90 5.52
C ARG A 189 -11.71 -5.80 4.41
N THR A 190 -12.94 -6.28 4.53
CA THR A 190 -13.56 -7.19 3.54
C THR A 190 -13.66 -6.57 2.15
N TYR A 191 -13.95 -5.27 2.05
CA TYR A 191 -14.00 -4.54 0.78
C TYR A 191 -12.62 -4.30 0.13
N TYR A 192 -11.52 -4.64 0.81
CA TYR A 192 -10.17 -4.61 0.29
C TYR A 192 -9.65 -5.97 -0.19
N VAL A 193 -10.34 -7.09 0.09
CA VAL A 193 -9.91 -8.44 -0.31
C VAL A 193 -9.82 -8.63 -1.83
N SER A 194 -10.44 -7.75 -2.63
CA SER A 194 -10.37 -7.81 -4.08
C SER A 194 -9.02 -7.35 -4.67
N ARG A 195 -8.13 -6.75 -3.87
CA ARG A 195 -6.85 -6.21 -4.34
C ARG A 195 -5.79 -6.17 -3.23
N SER A 196 -4.53 -6.13 -3.63
CA SER A 196 -3.40 -5.92 -2.73
C SER A 196 -3.05 -4.42 -2.58
N GLN A 197 -1.76 -4.15 -2.37
CA GLN A 197 -1.10 -2.85 -2.42
C GLN A 197 0.36 -3.07 -2.91
N PRO A 198 1.22 -2.04 -3.07
CA PRO A 198 2.61 -2.25 -3.49
C PRO A 198 3.34 -3.29 -2.60
N PRO A 199 3.99 -4.33 -3.18
CA PRO A 199 4.43 -5.50 -2.42
C PRO A 199 5.72 -5.28 -1.62
N PHE A 200 5.58 -4.73 -0.42
CA PHE A 200 6.68 -4.42 0.50
C PHE A 200 6.98 -5.51 1.53
N PHE A 201 6.26 -6.64 1.58
CA PHE A 201 6.51 -7.71 2.55
C PHE A 201 7.95 -8.23 2.48
N SER A 202 8.53 -8.35 1.28
CA SER A 202 9.95 -8.68 1.12
C SER A 202 10.91 -7.67 1.75
N TYR A 203 10.60 -6.38 1.69
CA TYR A 203 11.37 -5.32 2.35
C TYR A 203 11.17 -5.33 3.88
N MET A 204 9.98 -5.68 4.36
CA MET A 204 9.73 -5.84 5.80
C MET A 204 10.52 -7.03 6.36
N VAL A 205 10.56 -8.15 5.63
CA VAL A 205 11.39 -9.32 5.97
C VAL A 205 12.88 -8.95 5.99
N GLU A 206 13.35 -8.22 4.98
CA GLU A 206 14.74 -7.73 4.96
C GLU A 206 15.03 -6.80 6.15
N LEU A 207 14.10 -5.91 6.51
CA LEU A 207 14.24 -4.99 7.62
C LEU A 207 14.42 -5.71 8.96
N ALA A 208 13.56 -6.69 9.28
CA ALA A 208 13.69 -7.50 10.48
C ALA A 208 14.98 -8.36 10.47
N ALA A 209 15.33 -8.92 9.30
CA ALA A 209 16.55 -9.71 9.14
C ALA A 209 17.84 -8.90 9.40
N GLN A 210 17.85 -7.58 9.21
CA GLN A 210 19.00 -6.74 9.56
C GLN A 210 19.35 -6.79 11.06
N LYS A 211 18.36 -7.05 11.92
CA LYS A 211 18.56 -7.13 13.38
C LYS A 211 18.61 -8.56 13.90
N GLU A 212 17.80 -9.46 13.35
CA GLU A 212 17.64 -10.83 13.83
C GLU A 212 18.41 -11.89 13.01
N GLY A 213 18.90 -11.52 11.83
CA GLY A 213 19.69 -12.37 10.95
C GLY A 213 18.87 -13.32 10.06
N GLY A 214 19.58 -14.27 9.44
CA GLY A 214 19.06 -15.10 8.34
C GLY A 214 17.81 -15.94 8.64
N ARG A 215 17.52 -16.22 9.92
CA ARG A 215 16.35 -17.01 10.35
C ARG A 215 15.02 -16.34 9.98
N VAL A 216 14.98 -15.02 9.89
CA VAL A 216 13.78 -14.28 9.47
C VAL A 216 13.40 -14.65 8.04
N TYR A 217 14.38 -14.73 7.12
CA TYR A 217 14.12 -15.19 5.75
C TYR A 217 13.60 -16.64 5.74
N GLN A 218 14.16 -17.52 6.57
CA GLN A 218 13.70 -18.91 6.67
C GLN A 218 12.25 -19.00 7.15
N LYS A 219 11.89 -18.21 8.18
CA LYS A 219 10.55 -18.16 8.77
C LYS A 219 9.50 -17.77 7.73
N TYR A 220 9.75 -16.72 6.96
CA TYR A 220 8.75 -16.14 6.04
C TYR A 220 8.92 -16.57 4.57
N LEU A 221 9.89 -17.43 4.24
CA LEU A 221 10.10 -17.93 2.87
C LEU A 221 8.82 -18.54 2.24
N PRO A 222 7.99 -19.34 2.95
CA PRO A 222 6.76 -19.86 2.38
C PRO A 222 5.80 -18.75 1.93
N GLN A 223 5.65 -17.70 2.75
CA GLN A 223 4.74 -16.58 2.49
C GLN A 223 5.28 -15.66 1.39
N LEU A 224 6.58 -15.42 1.33
CA LEU A 224 7.20 -14.70 0.20
C LEU A 224 6.93 -15.40 -1.14
N ARG A 225 7.03 -16.74 -1.18
CA ARG A 225 6.71 -17.52 -2.38
C ARG A 225 5.23 -17.45 -2.74
N ARG A 226 4.32 -17.55 -1.77
CA ARG A 226 2.87 -17.42 -1.98
C ARG A 226 2.48 -16.04 -2.50
N GLU A 227 3.07 -14.98 -1.95
CA GLU A 227 2.85 -13.63 -2.44
C GLU A 227 3.34 -13.47 -3.89
N HIS A 228 4.53 -13.98 -4.21
CA HIS A 228 5.01 -13.99 -5.60
C HIS A 228 4.07 -14.78 -6.53
N GLU A 229 3.50 -15.90 -6.07
CA GLU A 229 2.50 -16.67 -6.82
C GLU A 229 1.20 -15.88 -7.05
N TYR A 230 0.74 -15.09 -6.08
CA TYR A 230 -0.39 -14.16 -6.25
C TYR A 230 -0.13 -13.18 -7.40
N TRP A 231 1.02 -12.47 -7.36
CA TRP A 231 1.37 -11.49 -8.39
C TRP A 231 1.57 -12.12 -9.77
N MET A 232 2.03 -13.37 -9.83
CA MET A 232 2.27 -14.11 -11.08
C MET A 232 1.09 -14.98 -11.52
N LYS A 233 -0.06 -14.89 -10.84
CA LYS A 233 -1.23 -15.72 -11.10
C LYS A 233 -1.77 -15.49 -12.53
N GLY A 234 -1.75 -16.56 -13.33
CA GLY A 234 -2.19 -16.54 -14.73
C GLY A 234 -1.06 -16.45 -15.76
N ALA A 235 0.19 -16.19 -15.34
CA ALA A 235 1.34 -16.04 -16.24
C ALA A 235 1.55 -17.24 -17.18
N ARG A 236 1.34 -18.47 -16.68
CA ARG A 236 1.55 -19.72 -17.45
C ARG A 236 0.58 -19.89 -18.62
N SER A 237 -0.58 -19.23 -18.59
CA SER A 237 -1.61 -19.35 -19.63
C SER A 237 -1.61 -18.20 -20.64
N LEU A 238 -0.75 -17.19 -20.45
CA LEU A 238 -0.73 -15.99 -21.30
C LEU A 238 -0.05 -16.25 -22.65
N GLN A 239 -0.61 -15.66 -23.70
CA GLN A 239 0.05 -15.51 -24.99
C GLN A 239 0.74 -14.13 -25.10
N PRO A 240 1.70 -13.97 -26.03
CA PRO A 240 2.33 -12.66 -26.26
C PRO A 240 1.31 -11.59 -26.64
N GLY A 241 1.41 -10.40 -26.03
CA GLY A 241 0.48 -9.29 -26.22
C GLY A 241 -0.77 -9.34 -25.33
N GLU A 242 -0.87 -10.32 -24.43
CA GLU A 242 -2.01 -10.48 -23.52
C GLU A 242 -1.68 -10.05 -22.08
N ALA A 243 -2.75 -9.78 -21.31
CA ALA A 243 -2.67 -9.58 -19.88
C ALA A 243 -3.74 -10.41 -19.17
N LYS A 244 -3.42 -10.92 -17.99
CA LYS A 244 -4.32 -11.67 -17.12
C LYS A 244 -4.01 -11.29 -15.69
N ARG A 245 -5.02 -10.74 -15.01
CA ARG A 245 -4.87 -10.16 -13.67
C ARG A 245 -3.71 -9.15 -13.65
N ASN A 246 -2.80 -9.30 -12.68
CA ASN A 246 -1.60 -8.49 -12.46
C ASN A 246 -0.43 -8.83 -13.40
N VAL A 247 -0.60 -9.70 -14.40
CA VAL A 247 0.48 -10.12 -15.31
C VAL A 247 0.23 -9.63 -16.72
N VAL A 248 1.26 -9.07 -17.35
CA VAL A 248 1.30 -8.68 -18.77
C VAL A 248 2.43 -9.44 -19.45
N MET A 249 2.14 -10.10 -20.58
CA MET A 249 3.15 -10.67 -21.46
C MET A 249 3.28 -9.78 -22.70
N LEU A 250 4.43 -9.14 -22.86
CA LEU A 250 4.74 -8.31 -24.03
C LEU A 250 4.96 -9.18 -25.29
N PRO A 251 4.92 -8.60 -26.51
CA PRO A 251 5.05 -9.36 -27.76
C PRO A 251 6.33 -10.20 -27.87
N ASP A 252 7.41 -9.79 -27.22
CA ASP A 252 8.68 -10.53 -27.19
C ASP A 252 8.75 -11.61 -26.09
N ARG A 253 7.60 -11.94 -25.48
CA ARG A 253 7.45 -12.86 -24.34
C ARG A 253 8.05 -12.37 -23.02
N THR A 254 8.48 -11.12 -22.93
CA THR A 254 8.83 -10.50 -21.65
C THR A 254 7.59 -10.44 -20.76
N VAL A 255 7.73 -10.90 -19.51
CA VAL A 255 6.64 -10.87 -18.53
C VAL A 255 6.94 -9.81 -17.48
N LEU A 256 5.99 -8.89 -17.29
CA LEU A 256 6.01 -7.85 -16.26
C LEU A 256 4.65 -7.83 -15.55
N ASN A 257 4.59 -7.07 -14.46
CA ASN A 257 3.38 -6.94 -13.65
C ASN A 257 2.70 -5.58 -13.85
N ARG A 258 1.39 -5.55 -13.63
CA ARG A 258 0.56 -4.35 -13.53
C ARG A 258 -0.31 -4.41 -12.28
N TYR A 259 -0.78 -3.27 -11.81
CA TYR A 259 -1.85 -3.23 -10.81
C TYR A 259 -3.19 -3.63 -11.43
N TRP A 260 -4.00 -4.36 -10.68
CA TRP A 260 -5.28 -4.93 -11.07
C TRP A 260 -6.07 -5.40 -9.84
N ASP A 261 -7.31 -4.93 -9.70
CA ASP A 261 -8.27 -5.43 -8.70
C ASP A 261 -9.17 -6.51 -9.33
N GLU A 262 -9.66 -7.49 -8.57
CA GLU A 262 -10.56 -8.58 -8.98
C GLU A 262 -11.98 -8.14 -9.34
N ARG A 263 -12.47 -7.02 -8.79
CA ARG A 263 -13.79 -6.46 -9.02
C ARG A 263 -13.72 -5.31 -10.04
N ASP A 264 -14.80 -5.14 -10.78
CA ASP A 264 -15.06 -4.04 -11.71
C ASP A 264 -16.36 -3.31 -11.37
N THR A 265 -16.67 -3.23 -10.08
CA THR A 265 -17.78 -2.45 -9.52
C THR A 265 -17.23 -1.21 -8.81
N PRO A 266 -18.05 -0.21 -8.46
CA PRO A 266 -17.56 0.92 -7.64
C PRO A 266 -16.94 0.44 -6.32
N ARG A 267 -15.89 1.12 -5.83
CA ARG A 267 -15.31 0.91 -4.50
C ARG A 267 -16.36 1.09 -3.42
N ASP A 268 -16.36 0.25 -2.40
CA ASP A 268 -17.36 0.33 -1.35
C ASP A 268 -17.17 1.62 -0.54
N GLU A 269 -15.91 1.95 -0.26
CA GLU A 269 -15.44 3.09 0.52
C GLU A 269 -15.48 4.45 -0.21
N SER A 270 -15.77 4.45 -1.52
CA SER A 270 -15.83 5.63 -2.40
C SER A 270 -16.83 5.42 -3.55
N TYR A 271 -17.98 4.81 -3.24
CA TYR A 271 -19.00 4.36 -4.18
C TYR A 271 -19.57 5.48 -5.07
N LEU A 272 -19.98 6.61 -4.48
CA LEU A 272 -20.58 7.72 -5.21
C LEU A 272 -19.55 8.44 -6.08
N GLU A 273 -18.33 8.59 -5.59
CA GLU A 273 -17.20 9.17 -6.31
C GLU A 273 -16.89 8.33 -7.56
N ASP A 274 -16.82 7.00 -7.42
CA ASP A 274 -16.57 6.07 -8.52
C ASP A 274 -17.71 6.11 -9.54
N VAL A 275 -18.97 6.02 -9.09
CA VAL A 275 -20.16 6.11 -9.97
C VAL A 275 -20.19 7.44 -10.72
N THR A 276 -19.82 8.54 -10.07
CA THR A 276 -19.78 9.87 -10.68
C THR A 276 -18.67 9.96 -11.73
N THR A 277 -17.49 9.41 -11.43
CA THR A 277 -16.36 9.36 -12.37
C THR A 277 -16.69 8.53 -13.61
N ALA A 278 -17.31 7.36 -13.44
CA ALA A 278 -17.71 6.52 -14.57
C ALA A 278 -18.78 7.19 -15.44
N LYS A 279 -19.70 7.97 -14.86
CA LYS A 279 -20.67 8.78 -15.63
C LYS A 279 -19.99 9.88 -16.46
N GLN A 280 -18.90 10.47 -15.96
CA GLN A 280 -18.12 11.47 -16.70
C GLN A 280 -17.33 10.84 -17.85
N ALA A 281 -16.90 9.58 -17.71
CA ALA A 281 -16.21 8.79 -18.73
C ALA A 281 -17.18 8.15 -19.74
N SER A 282 -18.10 8.92 -20.31
CA SER A 282 -19.24 8.42 -21.11
C SER A 282 -18.87 7.61 -22.36
N SER A 283 -17.62 7.72 -22.84
CA SER A 283 -17.09 6.95 -23.98
C SER A 283 -16.56 5.56 -23.61
N ARG A 284 -16.58 5.18 -22.33
CA ARG A 284 -16.03 3.91 -21.83
C ARG A 284 -17.09 3.09 -21.10
N PRO A 285 -17.03 1.74 -21.18
CA PRO A 285 -17.83 0.89 -20.31
C PRO A 285 -17.56 1.22 -18.83
N PRO A 286 -18.57 1.46 -17.99
CA PRO A 286 -18.38 1.84 -16.59
C PRO A 286 -17.52 0.84 -15.80
N ASN A 287 -17.67 -0.45 -16.05
CA ASN A 287 -16.91 -1.51 -15.40
C ASN A 287 -15.39 -1.42 -15.69
N GLU A 288 -14.99 -0.98 -16.88
CA GLU A 288 -13.57 -0.72 -17.16
C GLU A 288 -13.03 0.46 -16.35
N VAL A 289 -13.84 1.53 -16.20
CA VAL A 289 -13.47 2.69 -15.39
C VAL A 289 -13.33 2.30 -13.92
N TYR A 290 -14.30 1.54 -13.38
CA TYR A 290 -14.24 1.03 -12.01
C TYR A 290 -13.01 0.14 -11.77
N ARG A 291 -12.68 -0.75 -12.72
CA ARG A 291 -11.48 -1.58 -12.63
C ARG A 291 -10.20 -0.73 -12.56
N ASP A 292 -10.09 0.33 -13.36
CA ASP A 292 -8.92 1.20 -13.37
C ASP A 292 -8.82 2.07 -12.11
N LEU A 293 -9.95 2.52 -11.55
CA LEU A 293 -10.01 3.22 -10.25
C LEU A 293 -9.53 2.29 -9.12
N ARG A 294 -10.06 1.07 -9.05
CA ARG A 294 -9.65 0.07 -8.06
C ARG A 294 -8.18 -0.35 -8.23
N ALA A 295 -7.70 -0.51 -9.46
CA ALA A 295 -6.30 -0.80 -9.73
C ALA A 295 -5.38 0.36 -9.31
N ALA A 296 -5.82 1.62 -9.42
CA ALA A 296 -5.07 2.75 -8.88
C ALA A 296 -5.03 2.73 -7.35
N ALA A 297 -6.09 2.29 -6.67
CA ALA A 297 -6.05 2.04 -5.22
C ALA A 297 -5.10 0.88 -4.86
N GLU A 298 -5.00 -0.19 -5.67
CA GLU A 298 -3.97 -1.23 -5.50
C GLU A 298 -2.55 -0.66 -5.70
N SER A 299 -2.39 0.39 -6.51
CA SER A 299 -1.09 1.01 -6.71
C SER A 299 -0.60 1.84 -5.50
N GLY A 300 -1.49 2.14 -4.55
CA GLY A 300 -1.26 3.13 -3.49
C GLY A 300 -1.27 4.58 -3.97
N TRP A 301 -1.40 4.84 -5.28
CA TRP A 301 -1.42 6.17 -5.89
C TRP A 301 -2.82 6.54 -6.41
N ASP A 302 -3.83 6.48 -5.54
CA ASP A 302 -5.22 6.86 -5.78
C ASP A 302 -5.47 8.33 -5.35
N PHE A 303 -5.54 9.30 -6.26
CA PHE A 303 -5.23 9.21 -7.68
C PHE A 303 -4.09 10.13 -8.10
N SER A 304 -3.63 9.95 -9.34
CA SER A 304 -2.48 10.64 -9.92
C SER A 304 -2.63 10.77 -11.44
N SER A 305 -2.16 11.89 -11.99
CA SER A 305 -1.87 12.10 -13.41
C SER A 305 -1.11 10.94 -14.04
N ARG A 306 -0.31 10.22 -13.25
CA ARG A 306 0.44 9.03 -13.64
C ARG A 306 -0.42 8.01 -14.37
N TRP A 307 -1.69 7.87 -13.99
CA TRP A 307 -2.62 6.86 -14.51
C TRP A 307 -3.57 7.38 -15.60
N PHE A 308 -3.58 8.69 -15.85
CA PHE A 308 -4.58 9.33 -16.71
C PHE A 308 -4.16 9.28 -18.18
N GLY A 309 -5.12 9.08 -19.07
CA GLY A 309 -4.88 9.10 -20.51
C GLY A 309 -4.33 10.44 -21.01
N ASP A 310 -4.80 11.54 -20.42
CA ASP A 310 -4.40 12.92 -20.73
C ASP A 310 -3.46 13.55 -19.69
N ASN A 311 -3.04 12.79 -18.67
CA ASN A 311 -2.28 13.23 -17.49
C ASN A 311 -2.96 14.34 -16.65
N MET A 312 -4.27 14.59 -16.80
CA MET A 312 -4.96 15.68 -16.10
C MET A 312 -6.30 15.25 -15.49
N THR A 313 -7.09 14.46 -16.22
CA THR A 313 -8.49 14.20 -15.90
C THR A 313 -8.71 12.78 -15.41
N LEU A 314 -9.26 12.63 -14.20
CA LEU A 314 -9.54 11.32 -13.58
C LEU A 314 -10.43 10.41 -14.44
N ALA A 315 -11.43 10.97 -15.15
CA ALA A 315 -12.29 10.19 -16.06
C ALA A 315 -11.53 9.48 -17.20
N THR A 316 -10.28 9.88 -17.47
CA THR A 316 -9.41 9.23 -18.48
C THR A 316 -8.49 8.16 -17.88
N ILE A 317 -8.64 7.82 -16.60
CA ILE A 317 -7.82 6.83 -15.88
C ILE A 317 -7.77 5.48 -16.60
N ARG A 318 -6.57 4.91 -16.77
CA ARG A 318 -6.36 3.68 -17.54
C ARG A 318 -5.29 2.79 -16.91
N THR A 319 -5.27 2.71 -15.58
CA THR A 319 -4.24 2.05 -14.75
C THR A 319 -3.87 0.66 -15.25
N THR A 320 -4.85 -0.18 -15.61
CA THR A 320 -4.60 -1.55 -16.07
C THR A 320 -3.95 -1.64 -17.46
N SER A 321 -3.91 -0.53 -18.21
CA SER A 321 -3.18 -0.43 -19.48
C SER A 321 -1.70 -0.05 -19.29
N ILE A 322 -1.26 0.15 -18.05
CA ILE A 322 0.07 0.66 -17.71
C ILE A 322 0.84 -0.43 -16.96
N ILE A 323 2.09 -0.67 -17.37
CA ILE A 323 3.07 -1.49 -16.65
C ILE A 323 3.86 -0.54 -15.75
N PRO A 324 3.67 -0.59 -14.42
CA PRO A 324 4.26 0.37 -13.50
C PRO A 324 5.73 0.06 -13.20
N VAL A 325 6.57 1.09 -13.18
CA VAL A 325 8.00 0.94 -12.91
C VAL A 325 8.30 0.59 -11.44
N ASP A 326 7.49 1.11 -10.53
CA ASP A 326 7.55 0.81 -9.10
C ASP A 326 7.21 -0.65 -8.81
N LEU A 327 6.05 -1.14 -9.24
CA LEU A 327 5.62 -2.53 -9.03
C LEU A 327 6.68 -3.53 -9.50
N ASN A 328 7.24 -3.31 -10.70
CA ASN A 328 8.21 -4.24 -11.25
C ASN A 328 9.57 -4.17 -10.54
N SER A 329 9.92 -3.02 -9.96
CA SER A 329 11.10 -2.90 -9.08
C SER A 329 10.89 -3.64 -7.75
N LEU A 330 9.68 -3.55 -7.17
CA LEU A 330 9.32 -4.29 -5.95
C LEU A 330 9.26 -5.80 -6.21
N MET A 331 8.74 -6.23 -7.37
CA MET A 331 8.76 -7.63 -7.78
C MET A 331 10.19 -8.16 -7.98
N PHE A 332 11.12 -7.33 -8.48
CA PHE A 332 12.54 -7.68 -8.54
C PHE A 332 13.09 -7.91 -7.14
N HIS A 333 12.79 -7.02 -6.20
CA HIS A 333 13.20 -7.17 -4.80
C HIS A 333 12.63 -8.42 -4.15
N LEU A 334 11.35 -8.74 -4.40
CA LEU A 334 10.71 -9.97 -3.91
C LEU A 334 11.42 -11.21 -4.47
N GLU A 335 11.70 -11.26 -5.76
CA GLU A 335 12.43 -12.38 -6.39
C GLU A 335 13.84 -12.54 -5.80
N THR A 336 14.57 -11.45 -5.57
CA THR A 336 15.89 -11.52 -4.92
C THR A 336 15.81 -11.95 -3.47
N THR A 337 14.79 -11.51 -2.73
CA THR A 337 14.58 -11.88 -1.33
C THR A 337 14.24 -13.35 -1.17
N ILE A 338 13.43 -13.90 -2.08
CA ILE A 338 13.15 -15.35 -2.11
C ILE A 338 14.43 -16.13 -2.38
N ALA A 339 15.30 -15.67 -3.30
CA ALA A 339 16.58 -16.31 -3.54
C ALA A 339 17.48 -16.32 -2.27
N ILE A 340 17.49 -15.23 -1.49
CA ILE A 340 18.21 -15.17 -0.21
C ILE A 340 17.64 -16.22 0.77
N GLY A 341 16.32 -16.22 0.98
CA GLY A 341 15.68 -17.20 1.87
C GLY A 341 15.89 -18.65 1.43
N CYS A 342 15.90 -18.93 0.13
CA CYS A 342 16.24 -20.24 -0.41
C CYS A 342 17.70 -20.64 -0.12
N GLY A 343 18.63 -19.67 -0.13
CA GLY A 343 20.01 -19.88 0.29
C GLY A 343 20.12 -20.25 1.78
N GLU A 344 19.36 -19.56 2.63
CA GLU A 344 19.31 -19.81 4.07
C GLU A 344 18.84 -21.24 4.41
N VAL A 345 17.86 -21.78 3.67
CA VAL A 345 17.40 -23.18 3.81
C VAL A 345 18.18 -24.18 2.94
N ARG A 346 19.23 -23.73 2.24
CA ARG A 346 20.09 -24.53 1.34
C ARG A 346 19.36 -25.22 0.19
N ASP A 347 18.27 -24.63 -0.30
CA ASP A 347 17.58 -25.04 -1.53
C ASP A 347 18.21 -24.34 -2.74
N PHE A 348 19.34 -24.88 -3.22
CA PHE A 348 20.08 -24.30 -4.35
C PHE A 348 19.32 -24.35 -5.68
N GLY A 349 18.35 -25.25 -5.82
CA GLY A 349 17.46 -25.30 -6.99
C GLY A 349 16.56 -24.07 -7.04
N CYS A 350 15.91 -23.76 -5.90
CA CYS A 350 15.14 -22.53 -5.74
C CYS A 350 16.01 -21.28 -5.94
N VAL A 351 17.24 -21.24 -5.39
CA VAL A 351 18.17 -20.11 -5.58
C VAL A 351 18.39 -19.84 -7.08
N GLY A 352 18.75 -20.87 -7.85
CA GLY A 352 18.98 -20.74 -9.29
C GLY A 352 17.74 -20.26 -10.04
N GLU A 353 16.56 -20.77 -9.67
CA GLU A 353 15.29 -20.35 -10.25
C GLU A 353 15.02 -18.85 -10.04
N TYR A 354 15.06 -18.38 -8.79
CA TYR A 354 14.69 -17.02 -8.45
C TYR A 354 15.74 -15.98 -8.85
N ILE A 355 17.03 -16.32 -8.85
CA ILE A 355 18.06 -15.48 -9.48
C ILE A 355 17.77 -15.33 -10.98
N GLY A 356 17.40 -16.42 -11.66
CA GLY A 356 17.03 -16.37 -13.08
C GLY A 356 15.80 -15.50 -13.37
N ARG A 357 14.80 -15.52 -12.46
CA ARG A 357 13.61 -14.65 -12.53
C ARG A 357 13.99 -13.18 -12.35
N ALA A 358 14.71 -12.87 -11.27
CA ALA A 358 15.18 -11.52 -10.96
C ALA A 358 16.04 -10.93 -12.09
N ALA A 359 16.95 -11.72 -12.68
CA ALA A 359 17.77 -11.28 -13.81
C ALA A 359 16.92 -10.93 -15.04
N LYS A 360 15.94 -11.76 -15.40
CA LYS A 360 15.00 -11.47 -16.50
C LYS A 360 14.20 -10.19 -16.24
N ARG A 361 13.74 -9.99 -14.99
CA ARG A 361 13.00 -8.79 -14.60
C ARG A 361 13.87 -7.54 -14.63
N ALA A 362 15.10 -7.60 -14.15
CA ALA A 362 16.05 -6.48 -14.25
C ALA A 362 16.30 -6.09 -15.71
N ILE A 363 16.48 -7.06 -16.62
CA ILE A 363 16.60 -6.79 -18.05
C ILE A 363 15.33 -6.13 -18.60
N ALA A 364 14.15 -6.62 -18.21
CA ALA A 364 12.87 -6.07 -18.65
C ALA A 364 12.64 -4.63 -18.16
N ILE A 365 12.95 -4.32 -16.88
CA ILE A 365 12.93 -2.95 -16.33
C ILE A 365 13.87 -2.06 -17.14
N ASN A 366 15.09 -2.53 -17.41
CA ASN A 366 16.07 -1.82 -18.23
C ASN A 366 15.77 -1.89 -19.75
N LYS A 367 14.63 -2.40 -20.18
CA LYS A 367 14.24 -2.35 -21.60
C LYS A 367 12.97 -1.54 -21.79
N TYR A 368 11.92 -1.91 -21.08
CA TYR A 368 10.58 -1.38 -21.27
C TYR A 368 10.25 -0.20 -20.38
N LEU A 369 10.84 -0.14 -19.18
CA LEU A 369 10.56 0.87 -18.18
C LEU A 369 11.60 1.99 -18.17
N TRP A 370 12.30 2.15 -19.30
CA TRP A 370 13.24 3.23 -19.54
C TRP A 370 12.68 4.18 -20.59
N ASN A 371 12.68 5.47 -20.25
CA ASN A 371 12.29 6.53 -21.14
C ASN A 371 13.54 7.21 -21.71
N ASP A 372 13.58 7.36 -23.03
CA ASP A 372 14.71 7.97 -23.73
C ASP A 372 14.96 9.44 -23.36
N ASN A 373 14.00 10.10 -22.71
CA ASN A 373 14.17 11.39 -22.05
C ASN A 373 15.10 11.35 -20.81
N GLY A 374 15.69 10.20 -20.49
CA GLY A 374 16.74 10.09 -19.48
C GLY A 374 16.24 9.77 -18.08
N TYR A 375 15.18 8.99 -17.95
CA TYR A 375 14.66 8.52 -16.66
C TYR A 375 13.92 7.19 -16.80
N TYR A 376 13.81 6.44 -15.70
CA TYR A 376 12.91 5.29 -15.63
C TYR A 376 11.45 5.74 -15.52
N GLY A 377 10.52 5.06 -16.18
CA GLY A 377 9.11 5.43 -16.16
C GLY A 377 8.21 4.26 -16.55
N ASP A 378 6.91 4.50 -16.49
CA ASP A 378 5.93 3.47 -16.82
C ASP A 378 5.85 3.22 -18.34
N TYR A 379 5.37 2.03 -18.71
CA TYR A 379 5.15 1.65 -20.10
C TYR A 379 3.66 1.41 -20.36
N ASP A 380 3.08 2.07 -21.35
CA ASP A 380 1.71 1.78 -21.78
C ASP A 380 1.74 0.62 -22.77
N TRP A 381 1.35 -0.57 -22.31
CA TRP A 381 1.47 -1.80 -23.10
C TRP A 381 0.39 -1.93 -24.18
N ARG A 382 -0.71 -1.17 -24.05
CA ARG A 382 -1.75 -1.09 -25.08
C ARG A 382 -1.34 -0.16 -26.22
N LEU A 383 -0.63 0.92 -25.89
CA LEU A 383 -0.07 1.87 -26.87
C LEU A 383 1.35 1.50 -27.33
N ALA A 384 1.94 0.46 -26.75
CA ALA A 384 3.29 -0.02 -27.02
C ALA A 384 4.38 1.06 -26.91
N GLN A 385 4.26 1.99 -25.95
CA GLN A 385 5.21 3.10 -25.80
C GLN A 385 5.51 3.44 -24.34
N PRO A 386 6.74 3.92 -24.04
CA PRO A 386 7.03 4.56 -22.76
C PRO A 386 6.12 5.76 -22.54
N ARG A 387 5.70 5.98 -21.29
CA ARG A 387 4.90 7.16 -20.94
C ARG A 387 5.80 8.36 -20.65
N ASN A 388 5.40 9.52 -21.16
CA ASN A 388 6.08 10.81 -20.95
C ASN A 388 5.43 11.61 -19.81
N ASN A 389 5.33 11.02 -18.63
CA ASN A 389 4.74 11.63 -17.44
C ASN A 389 5.65 11.41 -16.21
N PRO A 390 6.73 12.20 -16.08
CA PRO A 390 7.72 11.96 -15.04
C PRO A 390 7.11 12.04 -13.63
N SER A 391 7.42 11.04 -12.81
CA SER A 391 6.99 10.93 -11.43
C SER A 391 8.11 10.40 -10.55
N ALA A 392 7.98 10.55 -9.24
CA ALA A 392 8.93 10.02 -8.27
C ALA A 392 9.07 8.47 -8.33
N ALA A 393 8.16 7.77 -9.01
CA ALA A 393 8.27 6.33 -9.26
C ALA A 393 9.55 5.96 -10.03
N MET A 394 10.15 6.90 -10.78
CA MET A 394 11.42 6.71 -11.48
C MET A 394 12.60 6.29 -10.57
N LEU A 395 12.47 6.51 -9.25
CA LEU A 395 13.49 6.18 -8.26
C LEU A 395 13.40 4.73 -7.74
N TYR A 396 12.30 4.02 -8.00
CA TYR A 396 12.14 2.63 -7.53
C TYR A 396 13.18 1.65 -8.09
N PRO A 397 13.58 1.71 -9.38
CA PRO A 397 14.66 0.86 -9.89
C PRO A 397 15.99 1.11 -9.17
N LEU A 398 16.26 2.35 -8.73
CA LEU A 398 17.44 2.68 -7.95
C LEU A 398 17.30 2.15 -6.52
N PHE A 399 16.14 2.30 -5.90
CA PHE A 399 15.86 1.78 -4.57
C PHE A 399 16.03 0.26 -4.49
N ALA A 400 15.44 -0.47 -5.43
CA ALA A 400 15.52 -1.92 -5.54
C ALA A 400 16.89 -2.44 -6.02
N GLY A 401 17.76 -1.57 -6.54
CA GLY A 401 19.05 -1.98 -7.10
C GLY A 401 18.95 -2.68 -8.47
N ALA A 402 17.83 -2.52 -9.17
CA ALA A 402 17.60 -3.07 -10.50
C ALA A 402 18.16 -2.16 -11.62
N ALA A 403 18.43 -0.89 -11.33
CA ALA A 403 18.86 0.09 -12.33
C ALA A 403 20.29 -0.19 -12.83
N TRP A 404 20.51 -0.02 -14.14
CA TRP A 404 21.86 0.05 -14.68
C TRP A 404 22.55 1.35 -14.25
N PRO A 405 23.86 1.34 -13.94
CA PRO A 405 24.54 2.50 -13.38
C PRO A 405 24.41 3.78 -14.22
N ASP A 406 24.53 3.71 -15.55
CA ASP A 406 24.42 4.88 -16.43
C ASP A 406 23.01 5.51 -16.39
N ARG A 407 21.98 4.67 -16.34
CA ARG A 407 20.58 5.08 -16.27
C ARG A 407 20.18 5.59 -14.90
N ALA A 408 20.75 5.03 -13.83
CA ALA A 408 20.62 5.56 -12.49
C ALA A 408 21.16 7.00 -12.42
N GLN A 409 22.32 7.27 -13.04
CA GLN A 409 22.88 8.63 -13.09
C GLN A 409 22.01 9.60 -13.90
N LYS A 410 21.53 9.18 -15.07
CA LYS A 410 20.60 9.98 -15.88
C LYS A 410 19.30 10.29 -15.13
N THR A 411 18.74 9.28 -14.46
CA THR A 411 17.53 9.43 -13.63
C THR A 411 17.77 10.42 -12.49
N ALA A 412 18.89 10.32 -11.77
CA ALA A 412 19.26 11.26 -10.72
C ALA A 412 19.38 12.70 -11.24
N ASN A 413 19.96 12.90 -12.42
CA ASN A 413 20.03 14.23 -13.04
C ASN A 413 18.65 14.75 -13.42
N THR A 414 17.75 13.89 -13.91
CA THR A 414 16.36 14.25 -14.18
C THR A 414 15.64 14.65 -12.88
N VAL A 415 15.76 13.87 -11.81
CA VAL A 415 15.18 14.18 -10.49
C VAL A 415 15.64 15.54 -9.98
N ALA A 416 16.95 15.82 -10.03
CA ALA A 416 17.50 17.10 -9.60
C ALA A 416 16.91 18.29 -10.39
N ARG A 417 16.62 18.09 -11.68
CA ARG A 417 16.09 19.13 -12.57
C ARG A 417 14.61 19.39 -12.39
N ILE A 418 13.79 18.36 -12.18
CA ILE A 418 12.32 18.50 -12.29
C ILE A 418 11.53 18.10 -11.04
N LEU A 419 12.08 17.25 -10.16
CA LEU A 419 11.37 16.74 -8.98
C LEU A 419 11.89 17.30 -7.66
N LEU A 420 13.15 17.73 -7.57
CA LEU A 420 13.68 18.39 -6.36
C LEU A 420 13.13 19.81 -6.25
N LYS A 421 12.40 20.08 -5.17
CA LYS A 421 11.72 21.34 -4.83
C LYS A 421 12.17 21.86 -3.47
N PRO A 422 11.76 23.08 -3.04
CA PRO A 422 12.17 23.63 -1.74
C PRO A 422 11.81 22.74 -0.54
N GLY A 423 10.67 22.04 -0.60
CA GLY A 423 10.19 21.13 0.46
C GLY A 423 10.64 19.66 0.33
N GLY A 424 11.46 19.34 -0.66
CA GLY A 424 11.91 17.97 -0.91
C GLY A 424 11.57 17.51 -2.32
N LEU A 425 10.82 16.42 -2.47
CA LEU A 425 10.54 15.76 -3.73
C LEU A 425 9.05 15.86 -4.07
N THR A 426 8.71 16.50 -5.19
CA THR A 426 7.33 16.47 -5.70
C THR A 426 7.01 15.11 -6.31
N THR A 427 5.75 14.70 -6.18
CA THR A 427 5.26 13.39 -6.63
C THR A 427 5.29 13.26 -8.15
N THR A 428 4.84 14.29 -8.85
CA THR A 428 4.85 14.40 -10.32
C THR A 428 5.20 15.83 -10.74
N THR A 429 5.25 16.09 -12.05
CA THR A 429 5.33 17.44 -12.62
C THR A 429 3.97 18.01 -13.02
N PHE A 430 2.87 17.31 -12.74
CA PHE A 430 1.51 17.74 -13.11
C PHE A 430 0.81 18.27 -11.88
N ASN A 431 0.21 19.47 -12.00
CA ASN A 431 -0.61 20.05 -10.96
C ASN A 431 -2.08 19.75 -11.28
N THR A 432 -2.60 18.71 -10.66
CA THR A 432 -4.00 18.28 -10.81
C THR A 432 -4.74 18.50 -9.48
N SER A 433 -6.04 18.18 -9.44
CA SER A 433 -6.78 18.15 -8.17
C SER A 433 -6.50 16.91 -7.32
N GLN A 434 -5.63 16.01 -7.79
CA GLN A 434 -5.39 14.71 -7.17
C GLN A 434 -4.22 14.75 -6.18
N GLN A 435 -4.25 13.85 -5.20
CA GLN A 435 -3.30 13.90 -4.08
C GLN A 435 -1.90 13.37 -4.43
N TRP A 436 -1.78 12.42 -5.36
CA TRP A 436 -0.50 11.87 -5.80
C TRP A 436 0.06 12.63 -7.02
N ASP A 437 0.07 13.96 -6.92
CA ASP A 437 0.53 14.89 -7.95
C ASP A 437 1.20 16.11 -7.31
N ALA A 438 1.83 16.96 -8.12
CA ALA A 438 2.30 18.25 -7.64
C ALA A 438 1.10 19.08 -7.10
N PRO A 439 1.29 19.86 -6.03
CA PRO A 439 2.57 20.16 -5.37
C PRO A 439 2.91 19.21 -4.22
N ASN A 440 2.22 18.08 -4.08
CA ASN A 440 2.40 17.21 -2.92
C ASN A 440 3.69 16.38 -3.01
N GLY A 441 4.30 16.16 -1.86
CA GLY A 441 5.34 15.17 -1.60
C GLY A 441 4.94 14.25 -0.46
N TRP A 442 5.38 12.99 -0.53
CA TRP A 442 4.97 11.92 0.38
C TRP A 442 6.19 11.28 1.03
N ALA A 443 6.12 11.01 2.34
CA ALA A 443 7.24 10.46 3.10
C ALA A 443 7.82 9.16 2.48
N PRO A 444 7.01 8.19 2.04
CA PRO A 444 7.49 7.00 1.32
C PRO A 444 8.41 7.33 0.13
N LEU A 445 7.99 8.28 -0.71
CA LEU A 445 8.71 8.64 -1.92
C LEU A 445 10.03 9.33 -1.61
N HIS A 446 10.09 10.12 -0.54
CA HIS A 446 11.34 10.70 -0.04
C HIS A 446 12.30 9.62 0.45
N TRP A 447 11.82 8.64 1.22
CA TRP A 447 12.64 7.53 1.68
C TRP A 447 13.24 6.74 0.52
N ILE A 448 12.40 6.34 -0.43
CA ILE A 448 12.78 5.61 -1.65
C ILE A 448 13.81 6.41 -2.45
N ALA A 449 13.60 7.71 -2.62
CA ALA A 449 14.54 8.60 -3.31
C ALA A 449 15.90 8.61 -2.63
N VAL A 450 15.92 8.86 -1.31
CA VAL A 450 17.16 8.96 -0.53
C VAL A 450 17.94 7.64 -0.57
N GLN A 451 17.28 6.52 -0.33
CA GLN A 451 17.92 5.21 -0.34
C GLN A 451 18.41 4.82 -1.74
N GLY A 452 17.57 4.99 -2.76
CA GLY A 452 17.94 4.70 -4.15
C GLY A 452 19.11 5.55 -4.63
N LEU A 453 19.10 6.86 -4.38
CA LEU A 453 20.20 7.74 -4.79
C LEU A 453 21.50 7.41 -4.03
N LYS A 454 21.44 7.14 -2.73
CA LYS A 454 22.61 6.71 -1.95
C LYS A 454 23.22 5.42 -2.48
N ARG A 455 22.39 4.43 -2.86
CA ARG A 455 22.86 3.16 -3.45
C ARG A 455 23.71 3.36 -4.70
N TYR A 456 23.44 4.41 -5.48
CA TYR A 456 24.18 4.75 -6.71
C TYR A 456 25.17 5.91 -6.54
N GLY A 457 25.60 6.18 -5.30
CA GLY A 457 26.63 7.19 -5.01
C GLY A 457 26.18 8.64 -5.16
N ARG A 458 24.87 8.90 -5.26
CA ARG A 458 24.29 10.25 -5.38
C ARG A 458 23.83 10.83 -4.05
N GLY A 459 24.73 10.75 -3.06
CA GLY A 459 24.54 11.35 -1.73
C GLY A 459 24.39 12.88 -1.78
N ASP A 460 25.00 13.52 -2.79
CA ASP A 460 24.87 14.95 -3.11
C ASP A 460 23.43 15.37 -3.36
N LEU A 461 22.62 14.49 -3.97
CA LEU A 461 21.21 14.73 -4.25
C LEU A 461 20.29 14.13 -3.17
N ALA A 462 20.66 12.99 -2.59
CA ALA A 462 19.89 12.37 -1.51
C ALA A 462 19.79 13.28 -0.28
N ARG A 463 20.90 13.94 0.10
CA ARG A 463 20.92 14.84 1.27
C ARG A 463 19.90 15.98 1.18
N PRO A 464 19.89 16.83 0.13
CA PRO A 464 18.91 17.92 0.04
C PRO A 464 17.46 17.42 -0.02
N ILE A 465 17.16 16.26 -0.62
CA ILE A 465 15.81 15.68 -0.60
C ILE A 465 15.37 15.41 0.85
N GLY A 466 16.21 14.72 1.62
CA GLY A 466 15.88 14.36 3.00
C GLY A 466 15.84 15.55 3.96
N THR A 467 16.83 16.45 3.87
CA THR A 467 16.90 17.61 4.78
C THR A 467 15.78 18.62 4.54
N ARG A 468 15.35 18.80 3.28
CA ARG A 468 14.25 19.71 2.95
C ARG A 468 12.91 19.16 3.43
N PHE A 469 12.66 17.88 3.21
CA PHE A 469 11.45 17.23 3.72
C PHE A 469 11.38 17.27 5.25
N LEU A 470 12.50 16.97 5.93
CA LEU A 470 12.56 17.06 7.39
C LEU A 470 12.32 18.49 7.90
N ALA A 471 12.79 19.51 7.18
CA ALA A 471 12.51 20.90 7.53
C ALA A 471 11.01 21.23 7.41
N ASP A 472 10.34 20.76 6.36
CA ASP A 472 8.89 20.93 6.20
C ASP A 472 8.08 20.21 7.28
N VAL A 473 8.46 18.97 7.62
CA VAL A 473 7.84 18.23 8.74
C VAL A 473 7.98 19.01 10.04
N ASN A 474 9.19 19.49 10.36
CA ASN A 474 9.44 20.31 11.54
C ASN A 474 8.63 21.60 11.55
N ASN A 475 8.50 22.27 10.40
CA ASN A 475 7.74 23.50 10.29
C ASN A 475 6.26 23.25 10.61
N VAL A 476 5.64 22.23 10.00
CA VAL A 476 4.25 21.85 10.29
C VAL A 476 4.08 21.47 11.75
N TYR A 477 4.99 20.67 12.30
CA TYR A 477 4.94 20.27 13.70
C TYR A 477 5.03 21.48 14.65
N SER A 478 5.94 22.43 14.38
CA SER A 478 6.08 23.62 15.24
C SER A 478 4.83 24.50 15.26
N MET A 479 4.07 24.54 14.17
CA MET A 479 2.82 25.32 14.06
C MET A 479 1.59 24.58 14.55
N GLN A 480 1.50 23.27 14.33
CA GLN A 480 0.26 22.49 14.48
C GLN A 480 0.35 21.35 15.50
N GLN A 481 1.55 21.06 16.01
CA GLN A 481 1.84 19.98 16.96
C GLN A 481 1.34 18.60 16.48
N LYS A 482 1.44 18.36 15.16
CA LYS A 482 1.05 17.11 14.52
C LYS A 482 1.88 16.84 13.27
N LEU A 483 1.96 15.57 12.88
CA LEU A 483 2.41 15.13 11.57
C LEU A 483 1.21 14.73 10.71
N VAL A 484 1.36 14.88 9.41
CA VAL A 484 0.27 14.71 8.45
C VAL A 484 0.65 13.73 7.34
N GLU A 485 -0.36 13.24 6.64
CA GLU A 485 -0.24 12.23 5.57
C GLU A 485 0.69 12.66 4.42
N LYS A 486 0.58 13.92 3.95
CA LYS A 486 1.36 14.48 2.83
C LYS A 486 1.70 15.96 3.05
N TYR A 487 2.68 16.48 2.31
CA TYR A 487 3.21 17.85 2.45
C TYR A 487 3.23 18.59 1.11
N VAL A 488 2.93 19.89 1.12
CA VAL A 488 3.15 20.75 -0.05
C VAL A 488 4.64 21.06 -0.15
N VAL A 489 5.31 20.60 -1.22
CA VAL A 489 6.77 20.72 -1.36
C VAL A 489 7.22 21.78 -2.38
N GLU A 490 6.27 22.39 -3.09
CA GLU A 490 6.50 23.44 -4.11
C GLU A 490 5.49 24.58 -3.98
N GLY A 491 5.94 25.81 -4.22
CA GLY A 491 5.14 27.04 -4.16
C GLY A 491 5.34 27.82 -2.85
N GLU A 492 4.51 28.85 -2.64
CA GLU A 492 4.52 29.68 -1.41
C GLU A 492 3.80 29.02 -0.23
N GLY A 493 3.10 27.90 -0.47
CA GLY A 493 2.43 27.13 0.57
C GLY A 493 3.41 26.22 1.29
N THR A 494 3.68 26.51 2.57
CA THR A 494 4.24 25.52 3.50
C THR A 494 3.08 24.93 4.31
N GLY A 495 3.04 23.60 4.47
CA GLY A 495 1.94 22.97 5.18
C GLY A 495 1.65 21.53 4.77
N GLY A 496 0.63 20.97 5.40
CA GLY A 496 0.05 19.70 4.95
C GLY A 496 -0.57 19.82 3.57
N GLY A 497 -0.34 18.80 2.74
CA GLY A 497 -0.87 18.70 1.38
C GLY A 497 -2.37 18.52 1.32
N GLY A 498 -2.93 18.61 0.11
CA GLY A 498 -4.36 18.47 -0.16
C GLY A 498 -4.66 17.65 -1.41
N GLY A 499 -5.88 17.79 -1.94
CA GLY A 499 -6.32 17.10 -3.15
C GLY A 499 -6.82 15.68 -2.90
N GLY A 500 -7.38 15.07 -3.95
CA GLY A 500 -8.02 13.75 -3.88
C GLY A 500 -9.46 13.80 -3.33
N GLU A 501 -9.95 12.64 -2.88
CA GLU A 501 -11.36 12.43 -2.50
C GLU A 501 -11.65 12.60 -1.00
N TYR A 502 -10.64 12.83 -0.16
CA TYR A 502 -10.81 13.01 1.29
C TYR A 502 -9.88 14.08 1.89
N PRO A 503 -10.22 14.68 3.05
CA PRO A 503 -9.40 15.67 3.73
C PRO A 503 -8.04 15.12 4.18
N LEU A 504 -7.06 16.00 4.43
CA LEU A 504 -5.76 15.63 4.99
C LEU A 504 -5.92 14.87 6.33
N GLN A 505 -5.17 13.79 6.50
CA GLN A 505 -5.20 12.96 7.72
C GLN A 505 -4.04 13.28 8.68
N ASP A 506 -4.36 13.18 9.97
CA ASP A 506 -3.44 13.41 11.09
C ASP A 506 -2.89 12.07 11.61
N GLY A 507 -1.60 12.03 11.95
CA GLY A 507 -0.93 10.84 12.43
C GLY A 507 0.57 10.93 12.23
N PHE A 508 1.18 10.52 11.12
CA PHE A 508 0.70 9.54 10.14
C PHE A 508 1.79 8.46 10.05
N GLY A 509 1.43 7.17 10.12
CA GLY A 509 2.36 6.05 10.30
C GLY A 509 3.66 6.13 9.49
N TRP A 510 3.57 6.28 8.15
CA TRP A 510 4.77 6.41 7.31
C TRP A 510 5.55 7.70 7.55
N THR A 511 4.87 8.80 7.94
CA THR A 511 5.51 10.13 8.04
C THR A 511 6.37 10.08 9.26
N ASN A 512 5.81 9.56 10.34
CA ASN A 512 6.46 9.33 11.61
C ASN A 512 7.69 8.43 11.41
N GLY A 513 7.53 7.29 10.74
CA GLY A 513 8.64 6.36 10.56
C GLY A 513 9.78 6.90 9.68
N VAL A 514 9.46 7.52 8.55
CA VAL A 514 10.48 8.16 7.69
C VAL A 514 11.13 9.35 8.37
N THR A 515 10.37 10.11 9.17
CA THR A 515 10.91 11.25 9.94
C THR A 515 11.96 10.81 10.93
N LEU A 516 11.70 9.74 11.71
CA LEU A 516 12.70 9.19 12.63
C LEU A 516 13.99 8.81 11.89
N LYS A 517 13.89 8.09 10.77
CA LYS A 517 15.07 7.75 9.96
C LYS A 517 15.82 8.99 9.45
N PHE A 518 15.11 10.06 9.10
CA PHE A 518 15.74 11.30 8.64
C PHE A 518 16.34 12.14 9.78
N LEU A 519 15.74 12.13 10.97
CA LEU A 519 16.36 12.72 12.16
C LEU A 519 17.70 12.05 12.44
N ASP A 520 17.76 10.71 12.43
CA ASP A 520 19.02 9.98 12.68
C ASP A 520 20.07 10.23 11.59
N LEU A 521 19.63 10.34 10.33
CA LEU A 521 20.55 10.57 9.19
C LEU A 521 21.09 12.01 9.10
N TYR A 522 20.30 13.01 9.48
CA TYR A 522 20.59 14.41 9.15
C TYR A 522 20.57 15.38 10.34
N ALA A 523 20.01 14.98 11.47
CA ALA A 523 19.93 15.76 12.69
C ALA A 523 20.21 14.89 13.95
N PRO A 524 21.33 14.16 14.01
CA PRO A 524 21.60 13.24 15.10
C PRO A 524 21.64 13.98 16.45
N GLY A 525 20.91 13.46 17.44
CA GLY A 525 20.77 14.07 18.76
C GLY A 525 19.57 15.01 18.91
N GLN A 526 18.80 15.23 17.84
CA GLN A 526 17.40 15.68 17.89
C GLN A 526 16.48 14.45 17.85
#